data_AF-A0A0G1MEW1-F1
#
_entry.id   AF-A0A0G1MEW1-F1
#
_cell.length_a   1.000
_cell.length_b   1.000
_cell.length_c   1.000
_cell.angle_alpha   90.00
_cell.angle_beta   90.00
_cell.angle_gamma   90.00
#
_symmetry.space_group_name_H-M   'P 1'
#
loop_
_entity.id
_entity.type
_entity.pdbx_description
1 polymer ?
#
loop_
_entity_poly.entity_id
_entity_poly.type
_entity_poly.pdbx_seq_one_letter_code
_entity_poly.pdbx_strand_id
1 'polypeptide(L)'
;MKKIIFTILAAVIVGSFAGVANAQMMGVFSNSSADWDAVVEHTLREEQEGKEVWNKLQTNELACENLSDEQFGVLGEYFMGQMAGDSHAAMNAMMIQTHGEEGEEQIHIVMGKRLSGCDTSAAFPVGSGGWMPMMNMMWGGWSSPFGSNNSTNNMMNFGFGTMGGFGWIFMVLWWVLIIAGIVALIKWLTSQSRGTH
;
A
#
# COMPACT_ATOMS: atom_id res chain seq x y z
N MET A 1 12.93 -23.90 -35.44
CA MET A 1 13.01 -23.98 -33.96
C MET A 1 14.21 -23.22 -33.36
N LYS A 2 15.40 -23.13 -33.99
CA LYS A 2 16.55 -22.40 -33.42
C LYS A 2 16.48 -20.86 -33.49
N LYS A 3 15.72 -20.29 -34.44
CA LYS A 3 15.64 -18.82 -34.63
C LYS A 3 14.62 -18.12 -33.72
N ILE A 4 13.69 -18.85 -33.10
CA ILE A 4 12.63 -18.28 -32.25
C ILE A 4 13.10 -18.15 -30.79
N ILE A 5 14.07 -18.97 -30.37
CA ILE A 5 14.63 -18.94 -29.01
C ILE A 5 15.46 -17.66 -28.77
N PHE A 6 16.16 -17.18 -29.79
CA PHE A 6 17.00 -15.98 -29.66
C PHE A 6 16.21 -14.68 -29.52
N THR A 7 15.01 -14.59 -30.10
CA THR A 7 14.18 -13.38 -30.01
C THR A 7 13.49 -13.24 -28.65
N ILE A 8 13.21 -14.34 -27.95
CA ILE A 8 12.61 -14.31 -26.60
C ILE A 8 13.67 -13.88 -25.55
N LEU A 9 14.92 -14.31 -25.73
CA LEU A 9 16.01 -13.99 -24.78
C LEU A 9 16.44 -12.51 -24.84
N ALA A 10 16.29 -11.85 -26.00
CA ALA A 10 16.61 -10.42 -26.15
C ALA A 10 15.55 -9.49 -25.52
N ALA A 11 14.30 -9.95 -25.39
CA ALA A 11 13.23 -9.15 -24.79
C ALA A 11 13.31 -9.10 -23.24
N VAL A 12 14.02 -10.04 -22.61
CA VAL A 12 14.13 -10.13 -21.14
C VAL A 12 15.18 -9.16 -20.57
N ILE A 13 16.13 -8.69 -21.38
CA ILE A 13 17.27 -7.88 -20.89
C ILE A 13 16.93 -6.38 -20.75
N VAL A 14 15.82 -5.90 -21.31
CA VAL A 14 15.46 -4.47 -21.30
C VAL A 14 14.53 -4.07 -20.13
N GLY A 15 14.12 -5.03 -19.30
CA GLY A 15 13.17 -4.77 -18.19
C GLY A 15 13.78 -4.37 -16.85
N SER A 16 15.10 -4.46 -16.67
CA SER A 16 15.74 -4.34 -15.34
C SER A 16 16.48 -3.02 -15.15
N PHE A 17 15.81 -1.91 -15.43
CA PHE A 17 16.16 -0.62 -14.83
C PHE A 17 14.98 -0.25 -13.93
N ALA A 18 14.89 -0.91 -12.77
CA ALA A 18 14.19 -0.31 -11.65
C ALA A 18 14.94 1.01 -11.37
N GLY A 19 14.32 2.13 -11.74
CA GLY A 19 14.83 3.42 -11.36
C GLY A 19 15.03 3.41 -9.86
N VAL A 20 16.26 3.66 -9.43
CA VAL A 20 16.56 4.06 -8.06
C VAL A 20 15.63 5.23 -7.76
N ALA A 21 14.60 4.97 -6.95
CA ALA A 21 13.79 6.00 -6.37
C ALA A 21 14.74 6.82 -5.49
N ASN A 22 15.05 8.01 -5.96
CA ASN A 22 15.90 8.95 -5.24
C ASN A 22 15.10 9.39 -4.01
N ALA A 23 15.41 8.84 -2.84
CA ALA A 23 14.79 9.15 -1.54
C ALA A 23 15.18 10.56 -1.04
N GLN A 24 15.25 11.53 -1.95
CA GLN A 24 15.83 12.85 -1.72
C GLN A 24 14.81 13.87 -1.17
N MET A 25 13.60 13.44 -0.82
CA MET A 25 12.54 14.33 -0.35
C MET A 25 12.41 14.40 1.18
N MET A 26 13.42 13.95 1.94
CA MET A 26 13.48 14.03 3.41
C MET A 26 14.67 14.89 3.93
N GLY A 27 15.31 15.67 3.06
CA GLY A 27 16.51 16.47 3.39
C GLY A 27 16.34 17.63 4.38
N VAL A 28 15.19 17.74 5.07
CA VAL A 28 14.92 18.79 6.07
C VAL A 28 15.18 18.32 7.50
N PHE A 29 15.26 17.01 7.75
CA PHE A 29 15.54 16.45 9.08
C PHE A 29 17.02 16.20 9.37
N SER A 30 17.91 16.32 8.36
CA SER A 30 19.34 16.02 8.46
C SER A 30 20.17 16.96 9.35
N ASN A 31 19.53 17.84 10.14
CA ASN A 31 20.20 18.81 11.00
C ASN A 31 20.00 18.56 12.50
N SER A 32 19.42 17.42 12.91
CA SER A 32 19.41 17.00 14.31
C SER A 32 20.61 16.11 14.62
N SER A 33 21.18 16.29 15.81
CA SER A 33 22.22 15.46 16.42
C SER A 33 21.71 14.08 16.88
N ALA A 34 20.64 13.58 16.28
CA ALA A 34 20.02 12.32 16.65
C ALA A 34 20.76 11.16 15.98
N ASP A 35 20.96 10.10 16.75
CA ASP A 35 21.47 8.83 16.22
C ASP A 35 20.36 8.13 15.44
N TRP A 36 20.29 8.44 14.14
CA TRP A 36 19.25 7.91 13.25
C TRP A 36 19.31 6.40 13.11
N ASP A 37 20.49 5.79 13.25
CA ASP A 37 20.64 4.34 13.20
C ASP A 37 19.94 3.69 14.40
N ALA A 38 20.07 4.28 15.60
CA ALA A 38 19.37 3.82 16.79
C ALA A 38 17.84 3.98 16.68
N VAL A 39 17.35 5.07 16.08
CA VAL A 39 15.90 5.28 15.87
C VAL A 39 15.32 4.26 14.90
N VAL A 40 16.03 3.98 13.80
CA VAL A 40 15.62 2.96 12.82
C VAL A 40 15.63 1.57 13.45
N GLU A 41 16.69 1.22 14.19
CA GLU A 41 16.78 -0.07 14.88
C GLU A 41 15.64 -0.24 15.90
N HIS A 42 15.34 0.81 16.68
CA HIS A 42 14.23 0.82 17.62
C HIS A 42 12.89 0.56 16.93
N THR A 43 12.61 1.32 15.86
CA THR A 43 11.37 1.21 15.08
C THR A 43 11.21 -0.20 14.50
N LEU A 44 12.27 -0.76 13.93
CA LEU A 44 12.24 -2.11 13.36
C LEU A 44 12.00 -3.20 14.41
N ARG A 45 12.52 -3.02 15.62
CA ARG A 45 12.26 -3.94 16.74
C ARG A 45 10.78 -3.91 17.12
N GLU A 46 10.19 -2.73 17.26
CA GLU A 46 8.79 -2.57 17.64
C GLU A 46 7.83 -3.10 16.57
N GLU A 47 8.15 -2.90 15.28
CA GLU A 47 7.42 -3.53 14.19
C GLU A 47 7.43 -5.06 14.25
N GLN A 48 8.56 -5.65 14.65
CA GLN A 48 8.69 -7.10 14.80
C GLN A 48 7.86 -7.60 15.99
N GLU A 49 7.93 -6.92 17.13
CA GLU A 49 7.11 -7.22 18.31
C GLU A 49 5.61 -7.13 17.98
N GLY A 50 5.20 -6.08 17.25
CA GLY A 50 3.85 -5.92 16.74
C GLY A 50 3.41 -7.03 15.80
N LYS A 51 4.29 -7.51 14.93
CA LYS A 51 4.02 -8.65 14.03
C LYS A 51 3.78 -9.93 14.82
N GLU A 52 4.52 -10.18 15.90
CA GLU A 52 4.29 -11.32 16.78
C GLU A 52 2.94 -11.25 17.48
N VAL A 53 2.59 -10.08 18.03
CA VAL A 53 1.27 -9.82 18.62
C VAL A 53 0.17 -10.03 17.58
N TRP A 54 0.34 -9.53 16.36
CA TRP A 54 -0.60 -9.70 15.26
C TRP A 54 -0.81 -11.17 14.90
N ASN A 55 0.26 -11.95 14.80
CA ASN A 55 0.15 -13.38 14.51
C ASN A 55 -0.64 -14.11 15.60
N LYS A 56 -0.39 -13.79 16.87
CA LYS A 56 -1.12 -14.37 18.02
C LYS A 56 -2.60 -13.99 18.03
N LEU A 57 -2.94 -12.77 17.63
CA LEU A 57 -4.33 -12.36 17.42
C LEU A 57 -4.98 -13.18 16.30
N GLN A 58 -4.29 -13.34 15.17
CA GLN A 58 -4.81 -14.07 14.01
C GLN A 58 -5.00 -15.58 14.28
N THR A 59 -4.17 -16.16 15.15
CA THR A 59 -4.31 -17.55 15.58
C THR A 59 -5.27 -17.72 16.76
N ASN A 60 -5.88 -16.64 17.27
CA ASN A 60 -6.72 -16.62 18.48
C ASN A 60 -5.99 -17.09 19.75
N GLU A 61 -4.66 -17.01 19.78
CA GLU A 61 -3.86 -17.24 21.00
C GLU A 61 -3.99 -16.05 21.96
N LEU A 62 -4.14 -14.84 21.41
CA LEU A 62 -4.49 -13.63 22.14
C LEU A 62 -5.87 -13.13 21.70
N ALA A 63 -6.60 -12.53 22.64
CA ALA A 63 -7.89 -11.89 22.40
C ALA A 63 -7.77 -10.39 22.64
N CYS A 64 -8.55 -9.59 21.90
CA CYS A 64 -8.55 -8.13 22.00
C CYS A 64 -8.68 -7.59 23.43
N GLU A 65 -9.45 -8.27 24.28
CA GLU A 65 -9.68 -7.88 25.68
C GLU A 65 -8.44 -8.05 26.57
N ASN A 66 -7.48 -8.89 26.14
CA ASN A 66 -6.25 -9.18 26.87
C ASN A 66 -5.06 -8.35 26.39
N LEU A 67 -5.26 -7.47 25.39
CA LEU A 67 -4.20 -6.62 24.89
C LEU A 67 -4.07 -5.36 25.76
N SER A 68 -2.85 -5.07 26.19
CA SER A 68 -2.53 -3.78 26.82
C SER A 68 -2.41 -2.67 25.78
N ASP A 69 -2.44 -1.41 26.24
CA ASP A 69 -2.18 -0.27 25.38
C ASP A 69 -0.78 -0.36 24.74
N GLU A 70 0.26 -0.76 25.48
CA GLU A 70 1.61 -1.01 24.92
C GLU A 70 1.57 -2.04 23.77
N GLN A 71 0.79 -3.12 23.91
CA GLN A 71 0.62 -4.13 22.86
C GLN A 71 -0.13 -3.58 21.65
N PHE A 72 -1.11 -2.70 21.86
CA PHE A 72 -1.74 -1.97 20.78
C PHE A 72 -0.80 -0.95 20.13
N GLY A 73 0.12 -0.36 20.89
CA GLY A 73 1.19 0.52 20.41
C GLY A 73 2.08 -0.19 19.41
N VAL A 74 2.75 -1.28 19.82
CA VAL A 74 3.61 -2.06 18.91
C VAL A 74 2.84 -2.65 17.73
N LEU A 75 1.55 -2.97 17.91
CA LEU A 75 0.70 -3.42 16.81
C LEU A 75 0.41 -2.27 15.81
N GLY A 76 0.25 -1.05 16.31
CA GLY A 76 0.21 0.17 15.52
C GLY A 76 1.51 0.40 14.74
N GLU A 77 2.66 0.27 15.39
CA GLU A 77 4.00 0.34 14.76
C GLU A 77 4.10 -0.66 13.61
N TYR A 78 3.71 -1.92 13.83
CA TYR A 78 3.72 -2.94 12.79
C TYR A 78 2.86 -2.56 11.58
N PHE A 79 1.63 -2.11 11.81
CA PHE A 79 0.77 -1.69 10.71
C PHE A 79 1.32 -0.45 10.01
N MET A 80 1.85 0.50 10.76
CA MET A 80 2.47 1.69 10.18
C MET A 80 3.68 1.33 9.34
N GLY A 81 4.54 0.41 9.79
CA GLY A 81 5.63 -0.14 9.01
C GLY A 81 5.16 -0.82 7.72
N GLN A 82 4.05 -1.57 7.74
CA GLN A 82 3.46 -2.14 6.52
C GLN A 82 3.01 -1.07 5.51
N MET A 83 2.66 0.13 5.98
CA MET A 83 2.14 1.21 5.14
C MET A 83 3.22 2.20 4.70
N ALA A 84 4.14 2.54 5.59
CA ALA A 84 5.20 3.52 5.38
C ALA A 84 6.51 2.90 4.87
N GLY A 85 6.71 1.59 5.08
CA GLY A 85 7.97 0.90 4.76
C GLY A 85 9.16 1.60 5.41
N ASP A 86 10.24 1.77 4.66
CA ASP A 86 11.49 2.40 5.12
C ASP A 86 11.31 3.85 5.62
N SER A 87 10.17 4.50 5.35
CA SER A 87 9.88 5.85 5.82
C SER A 87 9.26 5.90 7.22
N HIS A 88 8.97 4.76 7.85
CA HIS A 88 8.32 4.70 9.15
C HIS A 88 9.11 5.43 10.24
N ALA A 89 10.41 5.14 10.39
CA ALA A 89 11.26 5.82 11.39
C ALA A 89 11.30 7.35 11.21
N ALA A 90 11.33 7.82 9.95
CA ALA A 90 11.25 9.25 9.65
C ALA A 90 9.86 9.83 9.95
N MET A 91 8.81 9.03 9.79
CA MET A 91 7.45 9.38 10.16
C MET A 91 7.30 9.49 11.68
N ASN A 92 7.83 8.55 12.47
CA ASN A 92 7.81 8.63 13.94
C ASN A 92 8.53 9.88 14.42
N ALA A 93 9.71 10.19 13.85
CA ALA A 93 10.42 11.44 14.15
C ALA A 93 9.58 12.69 13.85
N MET A 94 8.83 12.70 12.74
CA MET A 94 7.89 13.77 12.41
C MET A 94 6.70 13.82 13.39
N MET A 95 6.16 12.66 13.79
CA MET A 95 5.04 12.58 14.74
C MET A 95 5.47 13.09 16.10
N ILE A 96 6.63 12.68 16.60
CA ILE A 96 7.22 13.17 17.85
C ILE A 96 7.46 14.68 17.75
N GLN A 97 7.98 15.19 16.63
CA GLN A 97 8.18 16.63 16.46
C GLN A 97 6.86 17.41 16.54
N THR A 98 5.76 16.84 16.04
CA THR A 98 4.48 17.55 15.91
C THR A 98 3.59 17.36 17.14
N HIS A 99 3.61 16.18 17.75
CA HIS A 99 2.67 15.72 18.78
C HIS A 99 3.37 15.31 20.09
N GLY A 100 4.70 15.30 20.15
CA GLY A 100 5.46 14.78 21.27
C GLY A 100 5.51 13.25 21.28
N GLU A 101 6.35 12.68 22.16
CA GLU A 101 6.49 11.23 22.34
C GLU A 101 5.16 10.57 22.75
N GLU A 102 4.48 11.13 23.76
CA GLU A 102 3.16 10.63 24.20
C GLU A 102 2.10 10.70 23.09
N GLY A 103 2.22 11.67 22.18
CA GLY A 103 1.28 11.84 21.08
C GLY A 103 1.48 10.81 19.97
N GLU A 104 2.73 10.49 19.66
CA GLU A 104 3.10 9.42 18.72
C GLU A 104 2.63 8.05 19.24
N GLU A 105 2.89 7.74 20.51
CA GLU A 105 2.49 6.48 21.12
C GLU A 105 0.96 6.30 21.11
N GLN A 106 0.21 7.36 21.47
CA GLN A 106 -1.26 7.31 21.41
C GLN A 106 -1.80 7.14 20.00
N ILE A 107 -1.15 7.73 18.99
CA ILE A 107 -1.52 7.54 17.59
C ILE A 107 -1.32 6.07 17.20
N HIS A 108 -0.20 5.46 17.61
CA HIS A 108 0.07 4.05 17.35
C HIS A 108 -0.89 3.12 18.11
N ILE A 109 -1.20 3.40 19.37
CA ILE A 109 -2.22 2.65 20.12
C ILE A 109 -3.58 2.68 19.40
N VAL A 110 -4.05 3.86 19.00
CA VAL A 110 -5.34 4.00 18.32
C VAL A 110 -5.30 3.34 16.94
N MET A 111 -4.18 3.46 16.23
CA MET A 111 -3.98 2.77 14.94
C MET A 111 -4.04 1.25 15.13
N GLY A 112 -3.31 0.70 16.11
CA GLY A 112 -3.31 -0.72 16.44
C GLY A 112 -4.70 -1.23 16.79
N LYS A 113 -5.46 -0.52 17.64
CA LYS A 113 -6.86 -0.84 17.98
C LYS A 113 -7.77 -0.89 16.76
N ARG A 114 -7.67 0.10 15.87
CA ARG A 114 -8.51 0.20 14.67
C ARG A 114 -8.17 -0.85 13.61
N LEU A 115 -6.88 -1.00 13.30
CA LEU A 115 -6.41 -1.84 12.20
C LEU A 115 -6.41 -3.33 12.57
N SER A 116 -6.27 -3.66 13.85
CA SER A 116 -6.49 -5.03 14.34
C SER A 116 -7.97 -5.44 14.36
N GLY A 117 -8.89 -4.48 14.26
CA GLY A 117 -10.32 -4.71 14.40
C GLY A 117 -10.80 -4.88 15.84
N CYS A 118 -9.92 -4.70 16.83
CA CYS A 118 -10.27 -4.83 18.25
C CYS A 118 -11.13 -3.66 18.76
N ASP A 119 -10.86 -2.44 18.31
CA ASP A 119 -11.72 -1.27 18.55
C ASP A 119 -11.62 -0.30 17.37
N THR A 120 -12.56 -0.43 16.42
CA THR A 120 -12.65 0.44 15.24
C THR A 120 -13.14 1.85 15.56
N SER A 121 -13.64 2.08 16.78
CA SER A 121 -14.19 3.36 17.23
C SER A 121 -13.19 4.22 18.02
N ALA A 122 -12.05 3.65 18.43
CA ALA A 122 -11.00 4.31 19.19
C ALA A 122 -10.69 5.70 18.61
N ALA A 123 -10.91 6.76 19.38
CA ALA A 123 -10.71 8.13 18.90
C ALA A 123 -9.23 8.52 18.96
N PHE A 124 -8.74 9.21 17.93
CA PHE A 124 -7.43 9.84 18.02
C PHE A 124 -7.47 11.00 19.03
N PRO A 125 -6.38 11.26 19.77
CA PRO A 125 -6.33 12.35 20.74
C PRO A 125 -6.63 13.72 20.09
N VAL A 126 -7.25 14.59 20.89
CA VAL A 126 -7.71 15.93 20.49
C VAL A 126 -6.48 16.78 20.19
N GLY A 127 -6.21 17.03 18.90
CA GLY A 127 -4.98 17.69 18.44
C GLY A 127 -4.31 17.00 17.25
N SER A 128 -4.65 15.73 16.99
CA SER A 128 -4.22 14.96 15.81
C SER A 128 -4.90 15.36 14.49
N GLY A 129 -5.59 16.51 14.46
CA GLY A 129 -6.39 16.97 13.32
C GLY A 129 -5.60 17.20 12.03
N GLY A 130 -4.27 17.29 12.08
CA GLY A 130 -3.38 17.33 10.91
C GLY A 130 -2.98 15.96 10.38
N TRP A 131 -2.98 14.92 11.23
CA TRP A 131 -2.58 13.58 10.87
C TRP A 131 -3.70 12.79 10.17
N MET A 132 -4.96 12.95 10.62
CA MET A 132 -6.12 12.34 9.97
C MET A 132 -6.27 12.71 8.47
N PRO A 133 -6.13 13.98 8.03
CA PRO A 133 -6.15 14.34 6.61
C PRO A 133 -4.99 13.75 5.81
N MET A 134 -3.78 13.69 6.40
CA MET A 134 -2.60 13.14 5.73
C MET A 134 -2.75 11.63 5.54
N MET A 135 -3.20 10.92 6.57
CA MET A 135 -3.46 9.49 6.47
C MET A 135 -4.64 9.19 5.54
N ASN A 136 -5.70 10.01 5.52
CA ASN A 136 -6.83 9.84 4.59
C ASN A 136 -6.41 9.97 3.10
N MET A 137 -5.43 10.84 2.83
CA MET A 137 -4.87 11.02 1.49
C MET A 137 -3.95 9.86 1.08
N MET A 138 -3.19 9.30 2.03
CA MET A 138 -2.28 8.17 1.80
C MET A 138 -3.00 6.81 1.75
N TRP A 139 -4.06 6.63 2.54
CA TRP A 139 -4.97 5.47 2.49
C TRP A 139 -5.94 5.48 1.31
N GLY A 140 -5.85 6.49 0.43
CA GLY A 140 -6.67 6.56 -0.76
C GLY A 140 -8.16 6.58 -0.44
N GLY A 141 -8.64 7.58 0.31
CA GLY A 141 -10.05 7.94 0.36
C GLY A 141 -10.99 6.75 0.53
N TRP A 142 -10.69 5.86 1.48
CA TRP A 142 -11.58 4.76 1.82
C TRP A 142 -12.86 5.35 2.41
N SER A 143 -13.84 5.48 1.54
CA SER A 143 -15.21 5.83 1.88
C SER A 143 -15.70 4.86 2.94
N SER A 144 -15.90 5.38 4.15
CA SER A 144 -16.77 4.74 5.12
C SER A 144 -18.17 4.58 4.47
N PRO A 145 -18.73 3.37 4.36
CA PRO A 145 -20.10 3.19 3.85
C PRO A 145 -21.17 3.69 4.84
N PHE A 146 -20.77 4.02 6.07
CA PHE A 146 -21.64 4.51 7.13
C PHE A 146 -21.17 5.87 7.63
N GLY A 147 -21.43 6.90 6.83
CA GLY A 147 -21.12 8.29 7.17
C GLY A 147 -22.09 9.23 6.49
N SER A 148 -23.34 9.24 6.96
CA SER A 148 -24.31 10.28 6.62
C SER A 148 -23.84 11.62 7.19
N ASN A 149 -23.14 12.43 6.38
CA ASN A 149 -23.35 13.88 6.38
C ASN A 149 -22.76 14.57 5.15
N ASN A 150 -23.69 14.94 4.28
CA ASN A 150 -23.70 16.05 3.35
C ASN A 150 -22.59 17.13 3.55
N SER A 151 -21.61 17.16 2.65
CA SER A 151 -21.01 18.41 2.18
C SER A 151 -20.40 18.21 0.79
N THR A 152 -21.23 18.48 -0.21
CA THR A 152 -20.91 19.13 -1.49
C THR A 152 -19.42 19.38 -1.75
N ASN A 153 -18.74 18.50 -2.48
CA ASN A 153 -17.57 18.84 -3.31
C ASN A 153 -17.38 17.80 -4.42
N ASN A 154 -18.17 18.00 -5.48
CA ASN A 154 -17.97 17.43 -6.81
C ASN A 154 -16.61 17.87 -7.39
N MET A 155 -15.51 17.18 -7.07
CA MET A 155 -14.21 17.45 -7.73
C MET A 155 -13.45 16.20 -8.17
N MET A 156 -14.13 15.04 -8.29
CA MET A 156 -13.56 13.85 -8.96
C MET A 156 -14.57 13.14 -9.89
N ASN A 157 -15.51 13.88 -10.49
CA ASN A 157 -16.31 13.36 -11.60
C ASN A 157 -15.62 13.58 -12.97
N PHE A 158 -14.30 13.38 -13.04
CA PHE A 158 -13.53 13.44 -14.28
C PHE A 158 -13.36 12.05 -14.90
N GLY A 159 -14.48 11.35 -15.10
CA GLY A 159 -14.44 9.99 -15.66
C GLY A 159 -15.76 9.48 -16.25
N PHE A 160 -16.86 10.23 -16.10
CA PHE A 160 -18.18 9.77 -16.55
C PHE A 160 -18.99 10.86 -17.28
N GLY A 161 -18.31 11.87 -17.84
CA GLY A 161 -18.93 12.90 -18.65
C GLY A 161 -18.82 12.57 -20.14
N THR A 162 -19.90 12.04 -20.73
CA THR A 162 -20.26 12.06 -22.18
C THR A 162 -19.25 11.60 -23.26
N MET A 163 -17.97 11.36 -22.94
CA MET A 163 -16.91 10.81 -23.80
C MET A 163 -16.28 9.52 -23.23
N GLY A 164 -16.66 9.08 -22.03
CA GLY A 164 -16.19 7.82 -21.41
C GLY A 164 -16.75 6.55 -22.06
N GLY A 165 -17.74 6.68 -22.94
CA GLY A 165 -18.35 5.56 -23.68
C GLY A 165 -17.50 5.00 -24.83
N PHE A 166 -16.39 5.63 -25.21
CA PHE A 166 -15.54 5.11 -26.30
C PHE A 166 -14.47 4.14 -25.82
N GLY A 167 -14.06 4.21 -24.54
CA GLY A 167 -13.00 3.35 -24.01
C GLY A 167 -13.38 1.86 -23.98
N TRP A 168 -14.63 1.55 -23.64
CA TRP A 168 -15.10 0.16 -23.60
C TRP A 168 -15.22 -0.46 -25.00
N ILE A 169 -15.58 0.33 -26.03
CA ILE A 169 -15.57 -0.11 -27.43
C ILE A 169 -14.17 -0.55 -27.85
N PHE A 170 -13.16 0.28 -27.57
CA PHE A 170 -11.78 -0.04 -27.93
C PHE A 170 -11.28 -1.27 -27.19
N MET A 171 -11.67 -1.42 -25.92
CA MET A 171 -11.28 -2.60 -25.13
C MET A 171 -11.90 -3.87 -25.71
N VAL A 172 -13.21 -3.88 -26.02
CA VAL A 172 -13.89 -5.04 -26.63
C VAL A 172 -13.32 -5.38 -28.00
N LEU A 173 -13.08 -4.39 -28.87
CA LEU A 173 -12.47 -4.61 -30.19
C LEU A 173 -11.07 -5.21 -30.09
N TRP A 174 -10.26 -4.75 -29.13
CA TRP A 174 -8.92 -5.24 -28.90
C TRP A 174 -8.92 -6.72 -28.46
N TRP A 175 -9.82 -7.11 -27.55
CA TRP A 175 -9.99 -8.51 -27.15
C TRP A 175 -10.40 -9.43 -28.32
N VAL A 176 -11.29 -8.97 -29.21
CA VAL A 176 -11.72 -9.74 -30.39
C VAL A 176 -10.54 -10.00 -31.34
N LEU A 177 -9.67 -9.01 -31.57
CA LEU A 177 -8.49 -9.17 -32.42
C LEU A 177 -7.47 -10.15 -31.83
N ILE A 178 -7.27 -10.11 -30.51
CA ILE A 178 -6.41 -11.07 -29.80
C ILE A 178 -6.92 -12.51 -30.02
N ILE A 179 -8.23 -12.74 -29.82
CA ILE A 179 -8.83 -14.06 -29.98
C ILE A 179 -8.73 -14.54 -31.44
N ALA A 180 -9.03 -13.67 -32.41
CA ALA A 180 -8.92 -14.00 -33.83
C ALA A 180 -7.48 -14.33 -34.24
N GLY A 181 -6.49 -13.61 -33.72
CA GLY A 181 -5.08 -13.88 -33.94
C GLY A 181 -4.65 -15.25 -33.40
N ILE A 182 -5.10 -15.61 -32.20
CA ILE A 182 -4.82 -16.93 -31.60
C ILE A 182 -5.45 -18.05 -32.44
N VAL A 183 -6.71 -17.91 -32.85
CA VAL A 183 -7.40 -18.92 -33.67
C VAL A 183 -6.72 -19.11 -35.04
N ALA A 184 -6.32 -18.01 -35.68
CA ALA A 184 -5.59 -18.06 -36.95
C ALA A 184 -4.23 -18.74 -36.80
N LEU A 185 -3.51 -18.46 -35.69
CA LEU A 185 -2.22 -19.09 -35.39
C LEU A 185 -2.37 -20.61 -35.19
N ILE A 186 -3.38 -21.04 -34.42
CA ILE A 186 -3.68 -22.48 -34.20
C ILE A 186 -4.05 -23.17 -35.51
N LYS A 187 -4.89 -22.53 -36.33
CA LYS A 187 -5.32 -23.07 -37.63
C LYS A 187 -4.14 -23.18 -38.61
N TRP A 188 -3.22 -22.23 -38.58
CA TRP A 188 -2.02 -22.26 -39.41
C TRP A 188 -1.04 -23.35 -38.94
N LEU A 189 -0.82 -23.48 -37.63
CA LEU A 189 0.03 -24.55 -37.06
C LEU A 189 -0.53 -25.95 -37.34
N THR A 190 -1.85 -26.13 -37.23
CA THR A 190 -2.52 -27.40 -37.55
C THR A 190 -2.60 -27.70 -39.05
N SER A 191 -2.53 -26.68 -39.91
CA SER A 191 -2.41 -26.87 -41.36
C SER A 191 -0.98 -27.26 -41.77
N GLN A 192 0.05 -26.84 -41.03
CA GLN A 192 1.42 -27.29 -41.28
C GLN A 192 1.64 -28.75 -40.86
N SER A 193 0.94 -29.26 -39.85
CA SER A 193 1.10 -30.66 -39.41
C SER A 193 0.43 -31.70 -40.32
N ARG A 194 -0.45 -31.29 -41.25
CA ARG A 194 -1.17 -32.20 -42.16
C ARG A 194 -0.53 -32.32 -43.56
N GLY A 195 0.62 -31.69 -43.79
CA GLY A 195 1.33 -31.69 -45.08
C GLY A 195 2.50 -32.67 -45.20
N THR A 196 2.69 -33.60 -44.27
CA THR A 196 3.78 -34.60 -44.30
C THR A 196 3.28 -36.05 -44.41
N HIS A 197 2.39 -36.31 -45.36
CA HIS A 197 2.12 -37.67 -45.83
C HIS A 197 1.78 -37.72 -47.31
#